data_AF-K2FZX5-F1
#
_entry.id   AF-K2FZX5-F1
#
_cell.length_a   1.000
_cell.length_b   1.000
_cell.length_c   1.000
_cell.angle_alpha   90.00
_cell.angle_beta   90.00
_cell.angle_gamma   90.00
#
_symmetry.space_group_name_H-M   'P 1'
#
loop_
_entity.id
_entity.type
_entity.pdbx_description
1 polymer ?
#
loop_
_entity_poly.entity_id
_entity_poly.type
_entity_poly.pdbx_seq_one_letter_code
_entity_poly.pdbx_strand_id
1 'polypeptide(L)'
;MWKMFIDKKVEINAPSSKVWDVITKNEYTKEWTSWFGSDVTVVSDWKLDSPVLWKTPDWKVDVEGNVTKVEPWKFLRYTVFDVGSGRYDVDEDDGVTFELSEKEGKTQLHMMHGDFWIMADGKKYYDMTEKSWDIILPKIKELAEK
;
A
#
# COMPACT_ATOMS: atom_id res chain seq x y z
N MET A 1 -5.85 -24.02 -2.79
CA MET A 1 -4.63 -23.23 -3.04
C MET A 1 -4.46 -22.32 -1.84
N TRP A 2 -3.31 -22.34 -1.16
CA TRP A 2 -3.08 -21.48 0.01
C TRP A 2 -2.57 -20.13 -0.48
N LYS A 3 -3.26 -19.05 -0.10
CA LYS A 3 -2.88 -17.67 -0.39
C LYS A 3 -2.23 -17.08 0.87
N MET A 4 -1.11 -16.40 0.73
CA MET A 4 -0.39 -15.78 1.84
C MET A 4 -0.52 -14.26 1.75
N PHE A 5 -1.60 -13.74 2.32
CA PHE A 5 -1.87 -12.31 2.41
C PHE A 5 -1.71 -11.83 3.83
N ILE A 6 -1.09 -10.66 3.97
CA ILE A 6 -1.26 -9.82 5.15
C ILE A 6 -2.65 -9.23 5.05
N ASP A 7 -3.44 -9.36 6.11
CA ASP A 7 -4.79 -8.80 6.22
C ASP A 7 -4.89 -8.06 7.56
N LYS A 8 -5.02 -6.73 7.51
CA LYS A 8 -5.11 -5.88 8.70
C LYS A 8 -6.21 -4.84 8.53
N LYS A 9 -6.88 -4.52 9.64
CA LYS A 9 -7.93 -3.51 9.71
C LYS A 9 -7.64 -2.48 10.79
N VAL A 10 -7.94 -1.22 10.51
CA VAL A 10 -7.83 -0.12 11.47
C VAL A 10 -9.06 0.77 11.37
N GLU A 11 -9.67 1.11 12.51
CA GLU A 11 -10.69 2.14 12.58
C GLU A 11 -10.02 3.51 12.71
N ILE A 12 -10.42 4.46 11.87
CA ILE A 12 -9.91 5.82 11.81
C ILE A 12 -11.08 6.78 12.04
N ASN A 13 -10.96 7.68 13.01
CA ASN A 13 -11.96 8.69 13.35
C ASN A 13 -11.88 9.88 12.38
N ALA A 14 -12.04 9.58 11.09
CA ALA A 14 -12.03 10.53 10.00
C ALA A 14 -12.92 10.03 8.85
N PRO A 15 -13.48 10.93 8.03
CA PRO A 15 -14.20 10.55 6.83
C PRO A 15 -13.26 9.89 5.81
N SER A 16 -13.83 9.05 4.95
CA SER A 16 -13.10 8.25 3.96
C SER A 16 -12.32 9.13 2.99
N SER A 17 -12.81 10.32 2.68
CA SER A 17 -12.10 11.30 1.85
C SER A 17 -10.76 11.73 2.44
N LYS A 18 -10.68 11.89 3.76
CA LYS A 18 -9.45 12.28 4.44
C LYS A 18 -8.46 11.11 4.55
N VAL A 19 -8.98 9.90 4.82
CA VAL A 19 -8.15 8.68 4.78
C VAL A 19 -7.59 8.46 3.37
N TRP A 20 -8.42 8.66 2.34
CA TRP A 20 -8.02 8.58 0.94
C TRP A 20 -6.91 9.56 0.59
N ASP A 21 -7.02 10.80 1.05
CA ASP A 21 -6.00 11.82 0.87
C ASP A 21 -4.66 11.38 1.47
N VAL A 22 -4.66 10.78 2.67
CA VAL A 22 -3.43 10.29 3.32
C VAL A 22 -2.76 9.16 2.53
N ILE A 23 -3.54 8.25 1.94
CA ILE A 23 -2.99 7.12 1.18
C ILE A 23 -2.62 7.48 -0.28
N THR A 24 -3.11 8.60 -0.83
CA THR A 24 -2.88 8.96 -2.24
C THR A 24 -2.10 10.26 -2.47
N LYS A 25 -2.22 11.28 -1.62
CA LYS A 25 -1.54 12.56 -1.86
C LYS A 25 -0.07 12.47 -1.49
N ASN A 26 0.78 12.94 -2.39
CA ASN A 26 2.24 12.94 -2.23
C ASN A 26 2.74 13.57 -0.92
N GLU A 27 2.02 14.57 -0.40
CA GLU A 27 2.34 15.23 0.88
C GLU A 27 2.27 14.28 2.09
N TYR A 28 1.40 13.27 2.03
CA TYR A 28 1.23 12.27 3.08
C TYR A 28 1.93 10.96 2.75
N THR A 29 1.94 10.53 1.48
CA THR A 29 2.55 9.26 1.10
C THR A 29 4.00 9.20 1.54
N LYS A 30 4.76 10.27 1.30
CA LYS A 30 6.15 10.39 1.77
C LYS A 30 6.30 10.12 3.28
N GLU A 31 5.37 10.57 4.12
CA GLU A 31 5.48 10.44 5.57
C GLU A 31 5.29 9.00 6.03
N TRP A 32 4.31 8.27 5.50
CA TRP A 32 4.07 6.89 5.91
C TRP A 32 4.94 5.88 5.15
N THR A 33 5.35 6.17 3.92
CA THR A 33 6.22 5.28 3.13
C THR A 33 7.66 5.27 3.63
N SER A 34 8.12 6.32 4.29
CA SER A 34 9.48 6.38 4.90
C SER A 34 9.71 5.30 5.97
N TRP A 35 8.63 4.67 6.46
CA TRP A 35 8.70 3.56 7.42
C TRP A 35 8.90 2.19 6.75
N PHE A 36 8.87 2.12 5.42
CA PHE A 36 9.31 0.94 4.66
C PHE A 36 10.83 0.91 4.52
N GLY A 37 11.57 0.87 5.64
CA GLY A 37 13.01 0.57 5.71
C GLY A 37 13.99 1.42 4.88
N SER A 38 13.50 2.36 4.09
CA SER A 38 14.18 3.17 3.09
C SER A 38 13.30 4.41 2.91
N ASP A 39 13.86 5.60 2.85
CA ASP A 39 13.11 6.87 2.66
C ASP A 39 12.52 6.95 1.24
N VAL A 40 11.62 6.02 0.91
CA VAL A 40 11.00 5.90 -0.39
C VAL A 40 9.75 6.76 -0.45
N THR A 41 9.47 7.34 -1.61
CA THR A 41 8.27 8.10 -1.90
C THR A 41 7.48 7.37 -2.99
N VAL A 42 6.20 7.14 -2.75
CA VAL A 42 5.31 6.59 -3.77
C VAL A 42 4.84 7.71 -4.69
N VAL A 43 5.05 7.51 -6.00
CA VAL A 43 4.70 8.44 -7.06
C VAL A 43 3.69 7.76 -8.00
N SER A 44 2.47 8.28 -8.02
CA SER A 44 1.39 7.88 -8.92
C SER A 44 0.39 9.02 -9.08
N ASP A 45 -0.39 9.02 -10.16
CA ASP A 45 -1.59 9.87 -10.28
C ASP A 45 -2.88 9.14 -9.86
N TRP A 46 -2.74 7.88 -9.43
CA TRP A 46 -3.81 7.02 -8.89
C TRP A 46 -5.02 6.83 -9.80
N LYS A 47 -4.84 6.88 -11.12
CA LYS A 47 -5.87 6.48 -12.08
C LYS A 47 -5.69 5.02 -12.48
N LEU A 48 -6.74 4.42 -13.04
CA LEU A 48 -6.65 3.07 -13.59
C LEU A 48 -5.50 2.97 -14.59
N ASP A 49 -4.74 1.88 -14.53
CA ASP A 49 -3.54 1.56 -15.31
C ASP A 49 -2.31 2.46 -15.06
N SER A 50 -2.45 3.48 -14.22
CA SER A 50 -1.35 4.38 -13.93
C SER A 50 -0.22 3.69 -13.18
N PRO A 51 1.04 4.07 -13.45
CA PRO A 51 2.18 3.51 -12.75
C PRO A 51 2.17 3.91 -11.27
N VAL A 52 2.60 2.99 -10.42
CA VAL A 52 2.88 3.20 -9.00
C VAL A 52 4.37 2.95 -8.79
N LEU A 53 5.14 4.01 -8.61
CA LEU A 53 6.59 3.95 -8.52
C LEU A 53 7.05 4.31 -7.12
N TRP A 54 7.78 3.41 -6.47
CA TRP A 54 8.41 3.65 -5.19
C TRP A 54 9.84 4.09 -5.45
N LYS A 55 10.09 5.37 -5.18
CA LYS A 55 11.37 6.02 -5.50
C LYS A 55 12.16 6.34 -4.27
N THR A 56 13.44 6.01 -4.28
CA THR A 56 14.42 6.42 -3.28
C THR A 56 14.70 7.93 -3.34
N PRO A 57 15.42 8.51 -2.36
CA PRO A 57 15.78 9.93 -2.38
C PRO A 57 16.64 10.36 -3.59
N ASP A 58 17.40 9.44 -4.18
CA ASP A 58 18.17 9.64 -5.42
C ASP A 58 17.34 9.42 -6.70
N TRP A 59 16.01 9.32 -6.59
CA TRP A 59 15.05 9.14 -7.69
C TRP A 59 15.17 7.81 -8.46
N LYS A 60 15.86 6.82 -7.89
CA LYS A 60 15.88 5.45 -8.41
C LYS A 60 14.57 4.75 -8.05
N VAL A 61 14.07 3.90 -8.95
CA VAL A 61 12.88 3.08 -8.71
C VAL A 61 13.33 1.74 -8.12
N ASP A 62 12.88 1.45 -6.89
CA ASP A 62 13.14 0.17 -6.24
C ASP A 62 11.93 -0.78 -6.39
N VAL A 63 10.71 -0.24 -6.37
CA VAL A 63 9.48 -1.00 -6.61
C VAL A 63 8.64 -0.28 -7.67
N GLU A 64 8.13 -1.02 -8.65
CA GLU A 64 7.20 -0.53 -9.66
C GLU A 64 5.91 -1.34 -9.67
N GLY A 65 4.85 -0.81 -10.27
CA GLY A 65 3.57 -1.47 -10.35
C GLY A 65 2.56 -0.61 -11.09
N ASN A 66 1.31 -1.06 -11.15
CA ASN A 66 0.22 -0.34 -11.80
C ASN A 66 -1.04 -0.40 -10.94
N VAL A 67 -1.83 0.67 -10.97
CA VAL A 67 -3.17 0.67 -10.39
C VAL A 67 -4.06 -0.26 -11.21
N THR A 68 -4.52 -1.35 -10.58
CA THR A 68 -5.38 -2.34 -11.23
C THR A 68 -6.86 -2.07 -10.98
N LYS A 69 -7.18 -1.33 -9.91
CA LYS A 69 -8.56 -0.90 -9.64
C LYS A 69 -8.57 0.34 -8.75
N VAL A 70 -9.42 1.29 -9.08
CA VAL A 70 -9.61 2.52 -8.30
C VAL A 70 -11.08 2.93 -8.26
N GLU A 71 -11.59 3.13 -7.05
CA GLU A 71 -12.88 3.74 -6.76
C GLU A 71 -12.63 4.80 -5.67
N PRO A 72 -12.61 6.10 -6.02
CA PRO A 72 -12.27 7.16 -5.07
C PRO A 72 -13.03 7.04 -3.75
N TRP A 73 -12.28 7.20 -2.65
CA TRP A 73 -12.75 7.11 -1.27
C TRP A 73 -13.29 5.75 -0.82
N LYS A 74 -13.15 4.71 -1.64
CA LYS A 74 -13.71 3.37 -1.35
C LYS A 74 -12.72 2.24 -1.57
N PHE A 75 -12.01 2.25 -2.68
CA PHE A 75 -11.20 1.11 -3.09
C PHE A 75 -9.99 1.55 -3.89
N LEU A 76 -8.82 1.04 -3.54
CA LEU A 76 -7.60 1.22 -4.33
C LEU A 76 -6.82 -0.09 -4.33
N ARG A 77 -6.48 -0.58 -5.52
CA ARG A 77 -5.57 -1.71 -5.67
C ARG A 77 -4.49 -1.38 -6.69
N TYR A 78 -3.27 -1.76 -6.36
CA TYR A 78 -2.12 -1.67 -7.25
C TYR A 78 -1.19 -2.87 -7.05
N THR A 79 -0.48 -3.25 -8.09
CA THR A 79 0.55 -4.29 -8.02
C THR A 79 1.86 -3.74 -7.44
N VAL A 80 2.72 -4.63 -6.94
CA VAL A 80 4.05 -4.27 -6.45
C VAL A 80 5.11 -5.22 -7.02
N PHE A 81 6.15 -4.67 -7.63
CA PHE A 81 7.21 -5.42 -8.31
C PHE A 81 8.58 -4.88 -7.89
N ASP A 82 9.37 -5.69 -7.18
CA ASP A 82 10.75 -5.31 -6.80
C ASP A 82 11.68 -5.40 -8.03
N VAL A 83 12.17 -4.24 -8.47
CA VAL A 83 13.01 -4.07 -9.65
C VAL A 83 14.39 -4.72 -9.48
N GLY A 84 14.91 -4.78 -8.24
CA GLY A 84 16.22 -5.34 -7.92
C GLY A 84 16.25 -6.87 -7.87
N SER A 85 15.11 -7.50 -7.61
CA SER A 85 15.00 -8.96 -7.44
C SER A 85 14.97 -9.76 -8.76
N GLY A 86 14.90 -9.07 -9.91
CA GLY A 86 14.61 -9.68 -11.20
C GLY A 86 13.11 -9.95 -11.34
N ARG A 87 12.52 -9.53 -12.46
CA ARG A 87 11.07 -9.62 -12.69
C ARG A 87 10.64 -11.10 -12.67
N TYR A 88 9.99 -11.54 -11.59
CA TYR A 88 9.25 -12.80 -11.59
C TYR A 88 7.98 -12.63 -12.46
N ASP A 89 7.39 -13.73 -12.92
CA ASP A 89 6.05 -13.70 -13.51
C ASP A 89 5.08 -13.35 -12.37
N VAL A 90 4.88 -12.05 -12.19
CA VAL A 90 4.07 -11.57 -11.09
C VAL A 90 2.62 -11.69 -11.51
N ASP A 91 1.90 -12.52 -10.76
CA ASP A 91 0.47 -12.72 -10.94
C ASP A 91 -0.25 -11.40 -10.63
N GLU A 92 -1.40 -11.15 -11.27
CA GLU A 92 -2.27 -9.99 -10.99
C GLU A 92 -2.69 -9.93 -9.50
N ASP A 93 -2.57 -11.08 -8.82
CA ASP A 93 -2.84 -11.26 -7.42
C ASP A 93 -1.78 -10.64 -6.47
N ASP A 94 -0.56 -10.31 -6.92
CA ASP A 94 0.44 -9.62 -6.07
C ASP A 94 0.27 -8.10 -6.06
N GLY A 95 0.07 -7.53 -4.88
CA GLY A 95 -0.21 -6.12 -4.73
C GLY A 95 -0.73 -5.72 -3.36
N VAL A 96 -1.03 -4.44 -3.26
CA VAL A 96 -1.66 -3.83 -2.08
C VAL A 96 -3.08 -3.45 -2.45
N THR A 97 -4.02 -3.82 -1.58
CA THR A 97 -5.43 -3.41 -1.65
C THR A 97 -5.78 -2.59 -0.42
N PHE A 98 -6.41 -1.45 -0.63
CA PHE A 98 -7.06 -0.66 0.40
C PHE A 98 -8.55 -0.62 0.14
N GLU A 99 -9.34 -1.03 1.13
CA GLU A 99 -10.79 -0.86 1.15
C GLU A 99 -11.17 0.09 2.29
N LEU A 100 -12.00 1.08 1.97
CA LEU A 100 -12.46 2.10 2.89
C LEU A 100 -13.97 1.95 3.04
N SER A 101 -14.40 1.68 4.27
CA SER A 101 -15.82 1.62 4.63
C SER A 101 -16.13 2.69 5.66
N GLU A 102 -16.82 3.75 5.24
CA GLU A 102 -17.22 4.84 6.12
C GLU A 102 -18.60 4.59 6.75
N LYS A 103 -18.71 4.86 8.05
CA LYS A 103 -19.97 4.92 8.79
C LYS A 103 -19.89 6.00 9.86
N GLU A 104 -20.87 6.90 9.87
CA GLU A 104 -21.01 7.95 10.90
C GLU A 104 -19.75 8.83 11.07
N GLY A 105 -19.08 9.16 9.95
CA GLY A 105 -17.87 10.01 9.95
C GLY A 105 -16.59 9.29 10.42
N LYS A 106 -16.66 7.97 10.64
CA LYS A 106 -15.51 7.10 10.91
C LYS A 106 -15.29 6.15 9.74
N THR A 107 -14.04 5.84 9.46
CA THR A 107 -13.66 4.95 8.36
C THR A 107 -12.96 3.72 8.89
N GLN A 108 -13.44 2.54 8.51
CA GLN A 108 -12.66 1.31 8.60
C GLN A 108 -11.78 1.21 7.35
N LEU A 109 -10.46 1.28 7.55
CA LEU A 109 -9.48 0.97 6.51
C LEU A 109 -9.10 -0.51 6.64
N HIS A 110 -9.36 -1.28 5.60
CA HIS A 110 -8.91 -2.66 5.44
C HIS A 110 -7.76 -2.68 4.43
N MET A 111 -6.58 -3.08 4.88
CA MET A 111 -5.38 -3.21 4.06
C MET A 111 -5.08 -4.69 3.87
N MET A 112 -4.92 -5.09 2.61
CA MET A 112 -4.42 -6.41 2.24
C MET A 112 -3.15 -6.26 1.41
N HIS A 113 -2.14 -7.08 1.68
CA HIS A 113 -0.90 -7.12 0.88
C HIS A 113 -0.49 -8.58 0.66
N GLY A 114 -0.27 -8.95 -0.59
CA GLY A 114 0.13 -10.28 -1.05
C GLY A 114 -0.33 -10.44 -2.50
N ASP A 115 -0.21 -11.62 -3.12
CA ASP A 115 0.15 -12.93 -2.54
C ASP A 115 1.66 -13.14 -2.36
N PHE A 116 2.14 -13.36 -1.15
CA PHE A 116 3.57 -13.67 -0.92
C PHE A 116 3.94 -15.12 -1.26
N TRP A 117 2.98 -16.02 -1.46
CA TRP A 117 3.27 -17.44 -1.73
C TRP A 117 3.99 -17.65 -3.07
N ILE A 118 3.78 -16.75 -4.04
CA ILE A 118 4.39 -16.84 -5.38
C ILE A 118 5.85 -16.37 -5.41
N MET A 119 6.34 -15.74 -4.34
CA MET A 119 7.69 -15.18 -4.27
C MET A 119 8.71 -16.20 -3.78
N ALA A 120 9.91 -16.19 -4.37
CA ALA A 120 11.08 -16.83 -3.76
C ALA A 120 11.35 -16.17 -2.39
N ASP A 121 11.53 -16.97 -1.33
CA ASP A 121 11.59 -16.50 0.06
C ASP A 121 10.34 -15.74 0.56
N GLY A 122 9.16 -16.01 -0.01
CA GLY A 122 7.90 -15.30 0.32
C GLY A 122 7.59 -15.18 1.82
N LYS A 123 7.94 -16.19 2.63
CA LYS A 123 7.75 -16.13 4.09
C LYS A 123 8.57 -15.01 4.76
N LYS A 124 9.80 -14.80 4.29
CA LYS A 124 10.68 -13.72 4.78
C LYS A 124 10.11 -12.36 4.41
N TYR A 125 9.66 -12.19 3.17
CA TYR A 125 9.02 -10.94 2.71
C TYR A 125 7.71 -10.66 3.43
N TYR A 126 6.89 -11.69 3.68
CA TYR A 126 5.70 -11.59 4.51
C TYR A 126 6.06 -11.08 5.91
N ASP A 127 7.00 -11.73 6.61
CA ASP A 127 7.32 -11.39 8.00
C ASP A 127 7.93 -9.98 8.12
N MET A 128 8.68 -9.52 7.11
CA MET A 128 9.19 -8.14 7.05
C MET A 128 8.06 -7.14 6.79
N THR A 129 7.23 -7.40 5.78
CA THR A 129 6.18 -6.48 5.34
C THR A 129 5.05 -6.37 6.37
N GLU A 130 4.73 -7.47 7.06
CA GLU A 130 3.74 -7.49 8.15
C GLU A 130 4.15 -6.54 9.28
N LYS A 131 5.42 -6.58 9.68
CA LYS A 131 5.99 -5.68 10.70
C LYS A 131 5.99 -4.23 10.26
N SER A 132 6.28 -3.95 8.99
CA SER A 132 6.17 -2.59 8.44
C SER A 132 4.73 -2.07 8.54
N TRP A 133 3.74 -2.89 8.16
CA TRP A 133 2.34 -2.49 8.25
C TRP A 133 1.85 -2.27 9.69
N ASP A 134 2.38 -2.99 10.67
CA ASP A 134 2.09 -2.75 12.09
C ASP A 134 2.55 -1.36 12.58
N ILE A 135 3.55 -0.77 11.92
CA ILE A 135 4.03 0.59 12.21
C ILE A 135 3.27 1.63 11.36
N ILE A 136 2.98 1.30 10.10
CA ILE A 136 2.42 2.24 9.12
C ILE A 136 0.94 2.52 9.35
N LEU A 137 0.12 1.51 9.66
CA LEU A 137 -1.32 1.70 9.85
C LEU A 137 -1.64 2.69 11.00
N PRO A 138 -0.95 2.65 12.16
CA PRO A 138 -1.05 3.70 13.17
C PRO A 138 -0.70 5.09 12.66
N LYS A 139 0.33 5.22 11.79
CA LYS A 139 0.73 6.52 11.22
C LYS A 139 -0.30 7.07 10.24
N ILE A 140 -0.87 6.23 9.38
CA ILE A 140 -1.98 6.60 8.50
C ILE A 140 -3.16 7.10 9.33
N LYS A 141 -3.50 6.38 10.41
CA LYS A 141 -4.55 6.78 11.35
C LYS A 141 -4.25 8.15 11.97
N GLU A 142 -3.05 8.34 12.54
CA GLU A 142 -2.63 9.62 13.13
C GLU A 142 -2.74 10.77 12.13
N LEU A 143 -2.31 10.57 10.87
CA LEU A 143 -2.37 11.59 9.82
C LEU A 143 -3.80 11.92 9.41
N ALA A 144 -4.66 10.92 9.30
CA ALA A 144 -6.06 11.12 8.94
C ALA A 144 -6.88 11.73 10.08
N GLU A 145 -6.49 11.55 11.34
CA GLU A 145 -7.22 12.11 12.50
C GLU A 145 -6.81 13.53 12.88
N LYS A 146 -5.67 14.03 12.36
CA LYS A 146 -5.22 15.44 12.53
C LYS A 146 -6.11 16.42 11.81
#